data_AF-A0A962TJZ9-F1
#
_entry.id   AF-A0A962TJZ9-F1
#
_cell.length_a   1.000
_cell.length_b   1.000
_cell.length_c   1.000
_cell.angle_alpha   90.00
_cell.angle_beta   90.00
_cell.angle_gamma   90.00
#
_symmetry.space_group_name_H-M   'P 1'
#
loop_
_entity.id
_entity.type
_entity.pdbx_description
1 polymer ?
#
loop_
_entity_poly.entity_id
_entity_poly.type
_entity_poly.pdbx_seq_one_letter_code
_entity_poly.pdbx_strand_id
1 'polypeptide(L)'
;AAIACSLLGRPAAQLAGPGTGLDTVGVTRKALVIERALAKLRSDKPLEALQRLGGFEIAALTGAYLRCGQLGLPVLVDGFITTVAVLVAVRLRPELAHWLFYAHCSAEPGHRRLLEALDAKPLLDLAMRLGEGSGAAMALPILRAAAALHARMATFDEAGVSQA
;
A
#
# COMPACT_ATOMS: atom_id res chain seq x y z
N ALA A 1 3.14 3.15 10.44
CA ALA A 1 2.40 4.33 10.95
C ALA A 1 3.32 5.54 11.09
N ALA A 2 4.42 5.47 11.85
CA ALA A 2 5.34 6.61 12.02
C ALA A 2 5.90 7.17 10.71
N ILE A 3 6.40 6.32 9.79
CA ILE A 3 6.81 6.73 8.44
C ILE A 3 5.68 7.50 7.73
N ALA A 4 4.46 6.94 7.71
CA ALA A 4 3.32 7.56 7.06
C ALA A 4 2.96 8.92 7.68
N CYS A 5 3.01 9.05 9.00
CA CYS A 5 2.77 10.33 9.67
C CYS A 5 3.79 11.38 9.24
N SER A 6 5.08 11.01 9.22
CA SER A 6 6.17 11.88 8.79
C SER A 6 5.99 12.33 7.34
N LEU A 7 5.80 11.40 6.40
CA LEU A 7 5.75 11.71 4.97
C LEU A 7 4.44 12.39 4.54
N LEU A 8 3.35 12.16 5.26
CA LEU A 8 2.04 12.77 4.95
C LEU A 8 1.75 14.03 5.78
N GLY A 9 2.60 14.38 6.75
CA GLY A 9 2.34 15.50 7.67
C GLY A 9 1.05 15.30 8.48
N ARG A 10 0.73 14.06 8.87
CA ARG A 10 -0.53 13.73 9.57
C ARG A 10 -0.25 13.32 11.02
N PRO A 11 -1.14 13.68 11.98
CA PRO A 11 -0.99 13.27 13.36
C PRO A 11 -1.17 11.75 13.51
N ALA A 12 -0.47 11.17 14.48
CA ALA A 12 -0.47 9.73 14.75
C ALA A 12 -1.87 9.18 15.02
N ALA A 13 -2.75 9.98 15.64
CA ALA A 13 -4.14 9.61 15.89
C ALA A 13 -4.94 9.27 14.62
N GLN A 14 -4.54 9.78 13.45
CA GLN A 14 -5.22 9.49 12.17
C GLN A 14 -4.70 8.22 11.48
N LEU A 15 -3.52 7.72 11.86
CA LEU A 15 -2.83 6.63 11.15
C LEU A 15 -2.47 5.44 12.06
N ALA A 16 -2.54 5.60 13.38
CA ALA A 16 -2.37 4.51 14.32
C ALA A 16 -3.65 3.68 14.40
N GLY A 17 -3.52 2.39 14.10
CA GLY A 17 -4.58 1.39 14.23
C GLY A 17 -4.33 0.35 15.33
N PRO A 18 -5.32 -0.53 15.58
CA PRO A 18 -5.22 -1.60 16.55
C PRO A 18 -4.15 -2.64 16.19
N GLY A 19 -3.76 -2.76 14.91
CA GLY A 19 -2.81 -3.78 14.47
C GLY A 19 -3.31 -5.17 14.83
N THR A 20 -2.51 -5.92 15.59
CA THR A 20 -2.82 -7.28 16.04
C THR A 20 -3.84 -7.36 17.18
N GLY A 21 -4.70 -6.35 17.35
CA GLY A 21 -5.82 -6.38 18.30
C GLY A 21 -5.65 -5.53 19.57
N LEU A 22 -4.90 -4.43 19.51
CA LEU A 22 -4.88 -3.46 20.61
C LEU A 22 -6.27 -2.87 20.86
N ASP A 23 -6.59 -2.63 22.13
CA ASP A 23 -7.75 -1.86 22.56
C ASP A 23 -7.52 -0.35 22.38
N THR A 24 -8.54 0.46 22.70
CA THR A 24 -8.50 1.92 22.55
C THR A 24 -7.37 2.57 23.34
N VAL A 25 -7.07 2.06 24.55
CA VAL A 25 -5.96 2.54 25.39
C VAL A 25 -4.62 2.21 24.73
N GLY A 26 -4.47 0.99 24.22
CA GLY A 26 -3.30 0.53 23.48
C GLY A 26 -3.05 1.35 22.21
N VAL A 27 -4.09 1.65 21.44
CA VAL A 27 -3.99 2.52 20.25
C VAL A 27 -3.56 3.94 20.64
N THR A 28 -4.13 4.49 21.71
CA THR A 28 -3.77 5.83 22.21
C THR A 28 -2.30 5.87 22.63
N ARG A 29 -1.84 4.86 23.40
CA ARG A 29 -0.43 4.73 23.78
C ARG A 29 0.49 4.59 22.57
N LYS A 30 0.10 3.80 21.58
CA LYS A 30 0.83 3.64 20.31
C LYS A 30 0.95 4.98 19.58
N ALA A 31 -0.13 5.75 19.50
CA ALA A 31 -0.10 7.09 18.90
C ALA A 31 0.88 8.02 19.63
N LEU A 32 0.87 8.04 20.97
CA LEU A 32 1.82 8.85 21.76
C LEU A 32 3.28 8.47 21.52
N VAL A 33 3.58 7.16 21.39
CA VAL A 33 4.94 6.70 21.06
C VAL A 33 5.35 7.19 19.67
N ILE A 34 4.45 7.14 18.70
CA ILE A 34 4.70 7.65 17.33
C ILE A 34 4.98 9.16 17.37
N GLU A 35 4.17 9.95 18.08
CA GLU A 35 4.39 11.41 18.20
C GLU A 35 5.76 11.73 18.82
N ARG A 36 6.16 11.00 19.86
CA ARG A 36 7.49 11.17 20.48
C ARG A 36 8.63 10.84 19.51
N ALA A 37 8.44 9.87 18.62
CA ALA A 37 9.42 9.54 17.59
C ALA A 37 9.47 10.62 16.50
N LEU A 38 8.32 11.13 16.07
CA LEU A 38 8.21 12.22 15.08
C LEU A 38 8.87 13.51 15.58
N ALA A 39 8.72 13.85 16.86
CA ALA A 39 9.35 15.04 17.45
C ALA A 39 10.89 15.04 17.37
N LYS A 40 11.52 13.86 17.19
CA LYS A 40 12.97 13.72 17.04
C LYS A 40 13.43 13.75 15.57
N LEU A 41 12.51 13.72 14.62
CA LEU A 41 12.80 13.76 13.18
C LEU A 41 12.50 15.16 12.64
N ARG A 42 13.54 15.86 12.18
CA ARG A 42 13.41 17.16 11.48
C ARG A 42 13.71 17.00 9.99
N SER A 43 12.93 16.17 9.31
CA SER A 43 13.14 15.90 7.88
C SER A 43 11.88 15.34 7.23
N ASP A 44 11.60 15.81 6.02
CA ASP A 44 10.57 15.31 5.11
C ASP A 44 11.15 14.31 4.09
N LYS A 45 12.45 14.00 4.19
CA LYS A 45 13.13 13.11 3.24
C LYS A 45 12.70 11.65 3.43
N PRO A 46 12.26 10.96 2.36
CA PRO A 46 11.75 9.59 2.46
C PRO A 46 12.77 8.58 3.01
N LEU A 47 14.04 8.64 2.59
CA LEU A 47 15.07 7.75 3.12
C LEU A 47 15.36 7.99 4.60
N GLU A 48 15.34 9.25 5.06
CA GLU A 48 15.60 9.56 6.46
C GLU A 48 14.44 9.10 7.35
N ALA A 49 13.20 9.28 6.88
CA ALA A 49 12.02 8.73 7.54
C ALA A 49 12.08 7.20 7.64
N LEU A 50 12.46 6.51 6.55
CA LEU A 50 12.65 5.05 6.55
C LEU A 50 13.75 4.62 7.53
N GLN A 51 14.89 5.30 7.50
CA GLN A 51 16.05 4.97 8.34
C GLN A 51 15.76 5.16 9.84
N ARG A 52 15.02 6.22 10.22
CA ARG A 52 14.82 6.59 11.62
C ARG A 52 13.52 6.08 12.24
N LEU A 53 12.50 5.84 11.43
CA LEU A 53 11.15 5.46 11.90
C LEU A 53 10.66 4.12 11.33
N GLY A 54 11.43 3.50 10.45
CA GLY A 54 11.09 2.24 9.80
C GLY A 54 11.60 1.00 10.53
N GLY A 55 11.54 -0.10 9.79
CA GLY A 55 12.10 -1.40 10.14
C GLY A 55 12.74 -2.04 8.92
N PHE A 56 13.55 -3.08 9.13
CA PHE A 56 14.27 -3.78 8.06
C PHE A 56 13.32 -4.35 6.99
N GLU A 57 12.15 -4.83 7.41
CA GLU A 57 11.11 -5.36 6.54
C GLU A 57 10.54 -4.30 5.61
N ILE A 58 10.29 -3.08 6.11
CA ILE A 58 9.80 -1.97 5.30
C ILE A 58 10.88 -1.50 4.33
N ALA A 59 12.15 -1.48 4.77
CA ALA A 59 13.27 -1.13 3.91
C ALA A 59 13.46 -2.16 2.77
N ALA A 60 13.36 -3.45 3.10
CA ALA A 60 13.41 -4.53 2.12
C ALA A 60 12.26 -4.43 1.10
N LEU A 61 11.03 -4.22 1.58
CA LEU A 61 9.86 -4.02 0.70
C LEU A 61 10.03 -2.78 -0.20
N THR A 62 10.51 -1.66 0.36
CA THR A 62 10.76 -0.42 -0.41
C THR A 62 11.75 -0.70 -1.55
N GLY A 63 12.85 -1.39 -1.26
CA GLY A 63 13.84 -1.79 -2.28
C GLY A 63 13.26 -2.75 -3.33
N ALA A 64 12.46 -3.72 -2.90
CA ALA A 64 11.80 -4.67 -3.80
C ALA A 64 10.86 -3.95 -4.78
N TYR A 65 9.99 -3.05 -4.29
CA TYR A 65 9.10 -2.27 -5.16
C TYR A 65 9.88 -1.41 -6.15
N LEU A 66 10.93 -0.70 -5.71
CA LEU A 66 11.79 0.08 -6.60
C LEU A 66 12.42 -0.79 -7.69
N ARG A 67 12.90 -1.99 -7.33
CA ARG A 67 13.51 -2.92 -8.29
C ARG A 67 12.49 -3.44 -9.29
N CYS A 68 11.27 -3.78 -8.86
CA CYS A 68 10.21 -4.18 -9.78
C CYS A 68 9.89 -3.07 -10.78
N GLY A 69 9.79 -1.81 -10.34
CA GLY A 69 9.58 -0.67 -11.24
C GLY A 69 10.71 -0.50 -12.27
N GLN A 70 11.98 -0.69 -11.85
CA GLN A 70 13.13 -0.67 -12.77
C GLN A 70 13.08 -1.78 -13.82
N LEU A 71 12.51 -2.93 -13.48
CA LEU A 71 12.38 -4.09 -14.36
C LEU A 71 11.10 -4.06 -15.21
N GLY A 72 10.21 -3.08 -14.99
CA GLY A 72 8.89 -3.06 -15.60
C GLY A 72 8.02 -4.24 -15.19
N LEU A 73 8.12 -4.67 -13.93
CA LEU A 73 7.34 -5.76 -13.38
C LEU A 73 6.17 -5.22 -12.54
N PRO A 74 4.91 -5.50 -12.92
CA PRO A 74 3.75 -5.20 -12.09
C PRO A 74 3.83 -5.86 -10.72
N VAL A 75 3.46 -5.14 -9.66
CA VAL A 75 3.47 -5.65 -8.29
C VAL A 75 2.14 -5.40 -7.60
N LEU A 76 1.68 -6.40 -6.86
CA LEU A 76 0.55 -6.26 -5.95
C LEU A 76 1.01 -5.68 -4.61
N VAL A 77 0.33 -4.62 -4.19
CA VAL A 77 0.50 -3.98 -2.88
C VAL A 77 -0.57 -4.53 -1.95
N ASP A 78 -0.16 -5.18 -0.86
CA ASP A 78 -1.05 -5.87 0.07
C ASP A 78 -1.84 -4.89 0.96
N GLY A 79 -1.53 -4.85 2.27
CA GLY A 79 -2.20 -4.01 3.25
C GLY A 79 -1.37 -2.82 3.71
N PHE A 80 -1.66 -2.35 4.93
CA PHE A 80 -1.09 -1.13 5.50
C PHE A 80 0.45 -1.07 5.46
N ILE A 81 1.14 -2.16 5.83
CA ILE A 81 2.61 -2.18 5.91
C ILE A 81 3.25 -2.03 4.53
N THR A 82 2.79 -2.80 3.55
CA THR A 82 3.30 -2.74 2.18
C THR A 82 3.00 -1.40 1.53
N THR A 83 1.83 -0.81 1.81
CA THR A 83 1.48 0.52 1.32
C THR A 83 2.35 1.62 1.93
N VAL A 84 2.81 1.47 3.18
CA VAL A 84 3.82 2.38 3.76
C VAL A 84 5.16 2.26 3.03
N ALA A 85 5.61 1.05 2.70
CA ALA A 85 6.83 0.85 1.92
C ALA A 85 6.71 1.47 0.51
N VAL A 86 5.56 1.28 -0.14
CA VAL A 86 5.22 1.95 -1.41
C VAL A 86 5.24 3.47 -1.28
N LEU A 87 4.70 4.04 -0.19
CA LEU A 87 4.74 5.49 0.01
C LEU A 87 6.19 6.00 0.04
N VAL A 88 7.10 5.31 0.71
CA VAL A 88 8.53 5.66 0.67
C VAL A 88 9.07 5.54 -0.76
N ALA A 89 8.79 4.43 -1.45
CA ALA A 89 9.31 4.15 -2.78
C ALA A 89 8.82 5.16 -3.83
N VAL A 90 7.53 5.51 -3.82
CA VAL A 90 6.92 6.49 -4.73
C VAL A 90 7.42 7.91 -4.43
N ARG A 91 7.67 8.26 -3.16
CA ARG A 91 8.31 9.55 -2.82
C ARG A 91 9.76 9.64 -3.30
N LEU A 92 10.43 8.51 -3.50
CA LEU A 92 11.76 8.46 -4.11
C LEU A 92 11.69 8.48 -5.65
N ARG A 93 10.72 7.77 -6.22
CA ARG A 93 10.56 7.55 -7.66
C ARG A 93 9.07 7.53 -8.02
N PRO A 94 8.48 8.70 -8.35
CA PRO A 94 7.03 8.81 -8.62
C PRO A 94 6.53 7.91 -9.76
N GLU A 95 7.36 7.64 -10.76
CA GLU A 95 7.04 6.77 -11.89
C GLU A 95 6.76 5.31 -11.51
N LEU A 96 7.17 4.91 -10.29
CA LEU A 96 6.84 3.59 -9.76
C LEU A 96 5.34 3.35 -9.71
N ALA A 97 4.52 4.41 -9.55
CA ALA A 97 3.07 4.31 -9.47
C ALA A 97 2.44 3.54 -10.64
N HIS A 98 3.03 3.59 -11.84
CA HIS A 98 2.52 2.88 -13.03
C HIS A 98 2.64 1.34 -12.92
N TRP A 99 3.45 0.84 -12.00
CA TRP A 99 3.72 -0.60 -11.81
C TRP A 99 2.96 -1.19 -10.63
N LEU A 100 2.16 -0.40 -9.91
CA LEU A 100 1.55 -0.81 -8.65
C LEU A 100 0.05 -1.10 -8.82
N PHE A 101 -0.35 -2.29 -8.40
CA PHE A 101 -1.75 -2.69 -8.26
C PHE A 101 -2.07 -2.83 -6.77
N TYR A 102 -3.02 -2.05 -6.26
CA TYR A 102 -3.38 -2.11 -4.85
C TYR A 102 -4.39 -3.23 -4.63
N ALA A 103 -4.01 -4.25 -3.87
CA ALA A 103 -4.76 -5.49 -3.75
C ALA A 103 -6.06 -5.28 -2.97
N HIS A 104 -5.99 -4.67 -1.79
CA HIS A 104 -7.17 -4.50 -0.95
C HIS A 104 -7.13 -3.26 -0.04
N CYS A 105 -8.30 -2.79 0.37
CA CYS A 105 -8.43 -1.87 1.49
C CYS A 105 -8.40 -2.66 2.80
N SER A 106 -7.23 -2.71 3.46
CA SER A 106 -7.14 -3.22 4.84
C SER A 106 -8.06 -2.49 5.82
N ALA A 107 -8.58 -3.23 6.82
CA ALA A 107 -9.35 -2.71 7.94
C ALA A 107 -8.52 -1.90 8.97
N GLU A 108 -7.20 -1.77 8.80
CA GLU A 108 -6.42 -0.81 9.59
C GLU A 108 -6.89 0.63 9.26
N PRO A 109 -7.35 1.44 10.25
CA PRO A 109 -7.98 2.74 10.00
C PRO A 109 -7.14 3.72 9.17
N GLY A 110 -5.82 3.65 9.31
CA GLY A 110 -4.90 4.50 8.57
C GLY A 110 -4.72 4.12 7.09
N HIS A 111 -5.19 2.94 6.66
CA HIS A 111 -4.88 2.45 5.32
C HIS A 111 -5.61 3.22 4.23
N ARG A 112 -6.88 3.57 4.44
CA ARG A 112 -7.63 4.41 3.48
C ARG A 112 -6.94 5.74 3.22
N ARG A 113 -6.37 6.36 4.25
CA ARG A 113 -5.62 7.62 4.12
C ARG A 113 -4.31 7.48 3.33
N LEU A 114 -3.65 6.32 3.44
CA LEU A 114 -2.49 6.01 2.62
C LEU A 114 -2.87 5.85 1.15
N LEU A 115 -3.97 5.14 0.88
CA LEU A 115 -4.49 4.96 -0.47
C LEU A 115 -4.88 6.30 -1.10
N GLU A 116 -5.61 7.15 -0.36
CA GLU A 116 -5.93 8.52 -0.78
C GLU A 116 -4.67 9.35 -1.10
N ALA A 117 -3.64 9.27 -0.25
CA ALA A 117 -2.40 10.02 -0.46
C ALA A 117 -1.56 9.54 -1.66
N LEU A 118 -1.84 8.33 -2.15
CA LEU A 118 -1.18 7.71 -3.31
C LEU A 118 -2.08 7.73 -4.56
N ASP A 119 -3.26 8.36 -4.49
CA ASP A 119 -4.30 8.29 -5.53
C ASP A 119 -4.61 6.84 -5.96
N ALA A 120 -4.59 5.94 -4.98
CA ALA A 120 -4.66 4.51 -5.19
C ALA A 120 -6.10 3.98 -5.04
N LYS A 121 -6.51 3.14 -6.00
CA LYS A 121 -7.81 2.44 -5.97
C LYS A 121 -7.57 0.95 -5.71
N PRO A 122 -7.94 0.41 -4.54
CA PRO A 122 -7.77 -1.01 -4.24
C PRO A 122 -8.77 -1.87 -5.03
N LEU A 123 -8.37 -3.09 -5.38
CA LEU A 123 -9.22 -4.05 -6.10
C LEU A 123 -10.30 -4.67 -5.20
N LEU A 124 -10.02 -4.81 -3.90
CA LEU A 124 -10.86 -5.52 -2.94
C LEU A 124 -11.12 -4.67 -1.69
N ASP A 125 -12.31 -4.79 -1.08
CA ASP A 125 -12.61 -4.31 0.27
C ASP A 125 -13.32 -5.41 1.05
N LEU A 126 -12.53 -6.22 1.77
CA LEU A 126 -12.98 -7.46 2.44
C LEU A 126 -12.75 -7.41 3.96
N ALA A 127 -12.56 -6.22 4.52
CA ALA A 127 -12.23 -6.03 5.94
C ALA A 127 -11.00 -6.83 6.45
N MET A 128 -10.07 -7.20 5.56
CA MET A 128 -8.86 -7.96 5.91
C MET A 128 -7.82 -7.09 6.64
N ARG A 129 -7.06 -7.68 7.56
CA ARG A 129 -5.97 -6.98 8.28
C ARG A 129 -4.86 -7.90 8.78
N LEU A 130 -4.71 -9.08 8.18
CA LEU A 130 -3.65 -10.02 8.52
C LEU A 130 -2.27 -9.51 8.08
N GLY A 131 -2.19 -9.03 6.83
CA GLY A 131 -0.91 -8.73 6.19
C GLY A 131 -0.35 -9.97 5.48
N GLU A 132 0.97 -10.14 5.51
CA GLU A 132 1.68 -11.32 4.98
C GLU A 132 1.50 -11.55 3.46
N GLY A 133 1.00 -10.56 2.71
CA GLY A 133 0.69 -10.72 1.30
C GLY A 133 -0.64 -11.44 1.05
N SER A 134 -1.46 -11.65 2.08
CA SER A 134 -2.73 -12.38 1.96
C SER A 134 -3.72 -11.67 1.02
N GLY A 135 -3.88 -10.35 1.11
CA GLY A 135 -4.70 -9.57 0.20
C GLY A 135 -4.15 -9.60 -1.23
N ALA A 136 -2.83 -9.51 -1.39
CA ALA A 136 -2.18 -9.68 -2.70
C ALA A 136 -2.46 -11.06 -3.30
N ALA A 137 -2.35 -12.14 -2.52
CA ALA A 137 -2.69 -13.49 -2.96
C ALA A 137 -4.16 -13.62 -3.37
N MET A 138 -5.09 -12.96 -2.65
CA MET A 138 -6.51 -12.93 -2.99
C MET A 138 -6.82 -12.12 -4.27
N ALA A 139 -6.06 -11.06 -4.54
CA ALA A 139 -6.26 -10.21 -5.73
C ALA A 139 -5.64 -10.81 -7.02
N LEU A 140 -4.63 -11.66 -6.90
CA LEU A 140 -3.91 -12.22 -8.05
C LEU A 140 -4.82 -12.98 -9.06
N PRO A 141 -5.78 -13.82 -8.64
CA PRO A 141 -6.72 -14.45 -9.57
C PRO A 141 -7.53 -13.45 -10.39
N ILE A 142 -7.89 -12.29 -9.84
CA ILE A 142 -8.65 -11.24 -10.53
C ILE A 142 -7.80 -10.63 -11.65
N LEU A 143 -6.53 -10.32 -11.38
CA LEU A 143 -5.61 -9.82 -12.41
C LEU A 143 -5.39 -10.85 -13.53
N ARG A 144 -5.25 -12.13 -13.17
CA ARG A 144 -5.13 -13.22 -14.15
C ARG A 144 -6.39 -13.35 -15.01
N ALA A 145 -7.57 -13.23 -14.40
CA ALA A 145 -8.84 -13.26 -15.12
C ALA A 145 -8.97 -12.07 -16.08
N ALA A 146 -8.60 -10.86 -15.65
CA ALA A 146 -8.61 -9.67 -16.51
C ALA A 146 -7.69 -9.83 -17.72
N ALA A 147 -6.45 -10.30 -17.50
CA ALA A 147 -5.51 -10.57 -18.60
C ALA A 147 -6.03 -11.67 -19.55
N ALA A 148 -6.62 -12.74 -18.99
CA ALA A 148 -7.21 -13.81 -19.78
C ALA A 148 -8.39 -13.36 -20.63
N LEU A 149 -9.27 -12.51 -20.08
CA LEU A 149 -10.40 -11.94 -20.80
C LEU A 149 -9.91 -11.04 -21.92
N HIS A 150 -8.94 -10.16 -21.64
CA HIS A 150 -8.37 -9.29 -22.66
C HIS A 150 -7.71 -10.06 -23.81
N ALA A 151 -6.98 -11.14 -23.51
CA ALA A 151 -6.22 -11.88 -24.50
C ALA A 151 -7.03 -12.96 -25.25
N ARG A 152 -8.16 -13.41 -24.72
CA ARG A 152 -8.86 -14.62 -25.22
C ARG A 152 -10.35 -14.45 -25.45
N MET A 153 -10.95 -13.31 -25.09
CA MET A 153 -12.36 -13.07 -25.38
C MET A 153 -12.52 -12.78 -26.87
N ALA A 154 -13.46 -13.48 -27.51
CA ALA A 154 -13.81 -13.25 -28.90
C ALA A 154 -14.27 -11.81 -29.10
N THR A 155 -13.82 -11.21 -30.21
CA THR A 155 -14.38 -9.95 -30.72
C THR A 155 -15.83 -10.16 -31.19
N PHE A 156 -16.57 -9.07 -31.41
CA PHE A 156 -17.94 -9.19 -31.91
C PHE A 156 -18.03 -9.89 -33.27
N ASP A 157 -17.06 -9.64 -34.15
CA ASP A 157 -16.99 -10.28 -35.47
C ASP A 157 -16.76 -11.80 -35.34
N GLU A 158 -15.83 -12.22 -34.48
CA GLU A 158 -15.56 -13.64 -34.20
C GLU A 158 -16.74 -14.36 -33.54
N ALA A 159 -17.50 -13.64 -32.70
CA ALA A 159 -18.66 -14.16 -31.99
C ALA A 159 -19.96 -14.11 -32.82
N GLY A 160 -19.93 -13.53 -34.04
CA GLY A 160 -21.12 -13.38 -34.88
C GLY A 160 -22.18 -12.44 -34.30
N VAL A 161 -21.76 -11.45 -33.51
CA VAL A 161 -22.67 -10.46 -32.90
C VAL A 161 -22.93 -9.35 -33.91
N SER A 162 -24.19 -9.19 -34.32
CA SER A 162 -24.62 -8.12 -35.24
C SER A 162 -24.33 -6.74 -34.64
N GLN A 163 -23.72 -5.84 -35.42
CA GLN A 163 -23.65 -4.43 -35.05
C GLN A 163 -25.05 -3.83 -35.17
N ALA A 164 -25.57 -3.30 -34.06
CA ALA A 164 -26.86 -2.59 -34.01
C ALA A 164 -26.73 -1.16 -34.53
#